data_AF-A0A2H0SET7-F1
#
_entry.id   AF-A0A2H0SET7-F1
#
_cell.length_a   1.000
_cell.length_b   1.000
_cell.length_c   1.000
_cell.angle_alpha   90.00
_cell.angle_beta   90.00
_cell.angle_gamma   90.00
#
_symmetry.space_group_name_H-M   'P 1'
#
loop_
_entity.id
_entity.type
_entity.pdbx_description
1 polymer ?
#
loop_
_entity_poly.entity_id
_entity_poly.type
_entity_poly.pdbx_seq_one_letter_code
_entity_poly.pdbx_strand_id
1 'polypeptide(L)' 'MYDVALKVNSFWFPQTYIDLATYFKEQGKDWNQVDAKTVLGAEYSSSQGYQQTRQKIQSLPKTQQGGGGCGA' A
#
# COMPACT_ATOMS: atom_id res chain seq x y z
N MET A 1 -5.33 7.74 -17.26
CA MET A 1 -3.92 7.27 -17.20
C MET A 1 -3.62 6.57 -15.88
N TYR A 2 -3.92 7.20 -14.74
CA TYR A 2 -3.69 6.59 -13.42
C TYR A 2 -4.46 5.28 -13.17
N ASP A 3 -5.70 5.13 -13.65
CA ASP A 3 -6.45 3.87 -13.45
C ASP A 3 -5.82 2.66 -14.13
N VAL A 4 -5.21 2.88 -15.31
CA VAL A 4 -4.47 1.82 -16.03
C VAL A 4 -3.20 1.47 -15.27
N ALA A 5 -2.45 2.47 -14.83
CA ALA A 5 -1.25 2.26 -14.00
C ALA A 5 -1.59 1.55 -12.68
N LEU A 6 -2.71 1.90 -12.05
CA LEU A 6 -3.21 1.26 -10.84
C LEU A 6 -3.49 -0.21 -11.10
N LYS A 7 -4.19 -0.55 -12.19
CA LYS A 7 -4.45 -1.94 -12.57
C LYS A 7 -3.14 -2.70 -12.79
N VAL A 8 -2.24 -2.18 -13.63
CA VAL A 8 -0.96 -2.83 -13.94
C VAL A 8 -0.09 -3.03 -12.69
N ASN A 9 0.05 -2.00 -11.85
CA ASN A 9 0.80 -2.12 -10.60
C ASN A 9 0.11 -3.07 -9.61
N SER A 10 -1.21 -3.14 -9.59
CA SER A 10 -1.95 -4.11 -8.76
C SER A 10 -1.70 -5.55 -9.23
N PHE A 11 -1.45 -5.77 -10.53
CA PHE A 11 -1.02 -7.08 -11.03
C PHE A 11 0.43 -7.41 -10.67
N TRP A 12 1.35 -6.43 -10.70
CA TRP A 12 2.77 -6.65 -10.38
C TRP A 12 3.06 -6.71 -8.88
N PHE A 13 2.28 -6.02 -8.05
CA PHE A 13 2.47 -5.92 -6.60
C PHE A 13 1.17 -6.21 -5.83
N PRO A 14 0.53 -7.38 -6.04
CA PRO A 14 -0.83 -7.63 -5.55
C PRO A 14 -0.98 -7.44 -4.04
N GLN A 15 0.00 -7.91 -3.25
CA GLN A 15 -0.04 -7.78 -1.79
C GLN A 15 -0.07 -6.30 -1.36
N THR A 16 0.76 -5.45 -1.97
CA THR A 16 0.78 -4.01 -1.68
C THR A 16 -0.59 -3.39 -1.86
N TYR A 17 -1.28 -3.66 -2.97
CA TYR A 17 -2.57 -3.03 -3.25
C TYR A 17 -3.72 -3.65 -2.44
N ILE A 18 -3.66 -4.93 -2.06
CA ILE A 18 -4.60 -5.54 -1.08
C ILE A 18 -4.46 -4.87 0.28
N ASP A 19 -3.22 -4.59 0.68
CA ASP A 19 -2.91 -3.98 1.97
C ASP A 19 -3.33 -2.52 2.02
N LEU A 20 -3.10 -1.77 0.93
CA LEU A 20 -3.61 -0.41 0.78
C LEU A 20 -5.14 -0.38 0.76
N ALA A 21 -5.80 -1.33 0.08
CA ALA A 21 -7.25 -1.45 0.11
C ALA A 21 -7.77 -1.71 1.54
N THR A 22 -7.07 -2.54 2.31
CA THR A 22 -7.38 -2.77 3.73
C THR A 22 -7.24 -1.49 4.55
N TYR A 23 -6.14 -0.76 4.36
CA TYR A 23 -5.88 0.51 5.04
C TYR A 23 -6.97 1.57 4.77
N PHE A 24 -7.38 1.74 3.51
CA PHE A 24 -8.43 2.70 3.16
C PHE A 24 -9.80 2.26 3.68
N LYS A 25 -10.07 0.95 3.69
CA LYS A 25 -11.30 0.41 4.25
C LYS A 25 -11.42 0.67 5.76
N GLU A 26 -10.32 0.56 6.52
CA GLU A 26 -10.29 0.94 7.94
C GLU A 26 -10.57 2.44 8.16
N GLN A 27 -10.36 3.29 7.16
CA GLN A 27 -10.73 4.71 7.18
C GLN A 27 -12.15 4.99 6.65
N GLY A 28 -12.93 3.95 6.37
CA GLY A 28 -14.29 4.08 5.83
C GLY A 28 -14.34 4.47 4.36
N LYS A 29 -13.27 4.23 3.59
CA LYS A 29 -13.26 4.41 2.14
C LYS A 29 -13.18 3.06 1.44
N ASP A 30 -14.20 2.72 0.67
CA ASP A 30 -14.15 1.56 -0.22
C ASP A 30 -13.13 1.79 -1.34
N TRP A 31 -12.57 0.70 -1.86
CA TRP A 31 -11.48 0.77 -2.85
C TRP A 31 -11.83 1.59 -4.11
N ASN A 32 -13.08 1.49 -4.57
CA ASN A 32 -13.59 2.24 -5.73
C ASN A 32 -13.81 3.74 -5.45
N GLN A 33 -13.70 4.18 -4.19
CA GLN A 33 -13.80 5.59 -3.79
C GLN A 33 -12.42 6.25 -3.67
N VAL A 34 -11.33 5.46 -3.72
CA VAL A 34 -9.97 5.98 -3.59
C VAL A 34 -9.46 6.39 -4.98
N ASP A 35 -9.03 7.64 -5.10
CA ASP A 35 -8.45 8.15 -6.33
C ASP A 35 -7.14 7.42 -6.69
N ALA A 36 -7.02 6.98 -7.94
CA ALA A 36 -5.88 6.19 -8.39
C ALA A 36 -4.55 6.96 -8.29
N LYS A 37 -4.55 8.28 -8.52
CA LYS A 37 -3.35 9.11 -8.38
C LYS A 37 -2.88 9.18 -6.93
N THR A 38 -3.81 9.20 -5.97
CA THR A 38 -3.53 9.13 -4.54
C THR A 38 -2.80 7.84 -4.22
N VAL A 39 -3.39 6.68 -4.52
CA VAL A 39 -2.80 5.35 -4.23
C VAL A 39 -1.45 5.17 -4.89
N LEU A 40 -1.29 5.63 -6.13
CA LEU A 40 -0.02 5.55 -6.88
C LEU A 40 1.05 6.53 -6.38
N GLY A 41 0.68 7.47 -5.51
CA GLY A 41 1.60 8.46 -4.93
C GLY A 41 2.66 7.83 -4.02
N ALA A 42 3.75 8.57 -3.81
CA ALA A 42 4.88 8.10 -3.00
C ALA A 42 4.49 7.76 -1.55
N GLU A 43 3.43 8.37 -1.00
CA GLU A 43 2.93 8.07 0.34
C GLU A 43 2.47 6.61 0.49
N TYR A 44 1.96 6.00 -0.57
CA TYR A 44 1.37 4.66 -0.52
C TYR A 44 2.12 3.64 -1.38
N SER A 45 2.60 4.04 -2.56
CA SER A 45 3.23 3.15 -3.55
C SER A 45 4.76 3.28 -3.65
N SER A 46 5.42 3.98 -2.72
CA SER A 46 6.87 3.87 -2.55
C SER A 46 7.23 2.81 -1.51
N SER A 47 8.47 2.32 -1.51
CA SER A 47 8.95 1.36 -0.50
C SER A 47 8.74 1.86 0.93
N GLN A 48 9.12 3.11 1.20
CA GLN A 48 9.00 3.72 2.52
C GLN A 48 7.55 4.05 2.87
N GLY A 49 6.80 4.64 1.94
CA GLY A 49 5.39 5.00 2.15
C GLY A 49 4.51 3.78 2.42
N TYR A 50 4.70 2.71 1.64
CA TYR A 50 4.04 1.43 1.86
C TYR A 50 4.36 0.86 3.24
N GLN A 51 5.63 0.80 3.64
CA GLN A 51 6.02 0.29 4.97
C GLN A 51 5.39 1.09 6.10
N GLN A 52 5.37 2.42 6.01
CA GLN A 52 4.73 3.28 7.00
C GLN A 52 3.21 3.06 7.04
N THR A 53 2.56 2.92 5.89
CA THR A 53 1.13 2.66 5.79
C THR A 53 0.78 1.28 6.37
N ARG A 54 1.57 0.26 6.07
CA ARG A 54 1.40 -1.11 6.56
C ARG A 54 1.37 -1.17 8.10
N GLN A 55 2.22 -0.39 8.76
CA GLN A 55 2.27 -0.32 10.23
C GLN A 55 1.04 0.31 10.87
N LYS A 56 0.26 1.08 10.10
CA LYS A 56 -0.97 1.74 10.57
C LYS A 56 -2.21 0.84 10.44
N ILE A 57 -2.13 -0.26 9.70
CA ILE A 57 -3.25 -1.20 9.53
C ILE A 57 -3.45 -1.98 10.83
N GLN A 58 -4.65 -1.91 11.38
CA GLN A 58 -4.95 -2.48 12.70
C GLN A 58 -5.41 -3.93 12.61
N SER A 59 -6.10 -4.30 11.54
CA SER A 59 -6.66 -5.63 11.31
C SER A 59 -5.63 -6.69 10.92
N LEU A 60 -4.40 -6.28 10.59
CA LEU A 60 -3.35 -7.18 10.12
C LEU A 60 -2.20 -7.25 11.13
N PRO A 61 -1.53 -8.42 11.26
CA PRO A 61 -0.41 -8.53 12.16
C PRO A 61 0.67 -7.54 11.76
N LYS A 62 1.24 -6.84 12.75
CA LYS A 62 2.38 -5.98 12.51
C LYS A 62 3.49 -6.83 11.92
N THR A 63 3.94 -6.47 10.72
CA THR A 63 5.14 -7.07 10.14
C THR A 63 6.27 -6.85 11.14
N GLN A 64 6.89 -7.94 11.63
CA GLN A 64 8.14 -7.83 12.37
C GLN A 64 9.07 -6.94 11.55
N GLN A 65 9.63 -5.92 12.19
CA GLN A 65 10.61 -5.02 11.61
C GLN A 65 11.86 -5.84 11.28
N GLY A 66 11.80 -6.58 10.16
CA GLY A 66 12.90 -7.36 9.64
C GLY A 66 13.95 -6.38 9.18
N GLY A 67 14.97 -6.20 10.01
CA GLY A 67 16.10 -5.34 9.72
C GLY A 67 16.76 -5.76 8.42
N GLY A 68 16.52 -4.98 7.37
CA GLY A 68 17.43 -4.91 6.23
C GLY A 68 18.71 -4.21 6.69
N GLY A 69 19.51 -4.90 7.51
CA GLY A 69 20.89 -4.53 7.74
C GLY A 69 21.63 -4.69 6.43
N CYS A 70 22.12 -3.58 5.89
CA CYS A 70 22.99 -3.56 4.73
C CYS A 70 24.07 -4.65 4.86
N GLY A 71 24.15 -5.53 3.86
CA GLY A 71 25.36 -6.29 3.64
C GLY A 71 26.47 -5.31 3.26
N ALA A 72 27.46 -5.20 4.13
CA ALA A 72 28.78 -4.64 3.89
C ALA A 72 29.78 -5.50 4.65
#